data_AF-A0A0G0F0X1-F1
#
_entry.id   AF-A0A0G0F0X1-F1
#
_cell.length_a   1.000
_cell.length_b   1.000
_cell.length_c   1.000
_cell.angle_alpha   90.00
_cell.angle_beta   90.00
_cell.angle_gamma   90.00
#
_symmetry.space_group_name_H-M   'P 1'
#
loop_
_entity.id
_entity.type
_entity.pdbx_description
1 polymer ?
#
loop_
_entity_poly.entity_id
_entity_poly.type
_entity_poly.pdbx_seq_one_letter_code
_entity_poly.pdbx_strand_id
1 'polypeptide(L)'
;MKECSQILSLFTSDVLIHIDKEGNILETLLNTQKGFDISNLQNVYQIFSPDEKVRVKRAVAMGFNSKKKFMEINEGLGTDQYVDVEVAQYKKDIYMFLRFFVSSRQKEVEYERYVENLLNLSEKDPLTQAYNRHGLFQKVRKLISFSDPEKRLGIIFVDLDNLKKINDKYGHEAGDKALLNIAKILISTVRQRDIVARIGGDEFAVIVEEMSGSQSTAYGLAQRLVKAFGQQKAKHASTASLGVHVFRVSDLSIKAKTPEEFERSFSEEVSKADGATYKAKEAGKNQFKVSKEFFKYYNTESIASK
;
A
#
# COMPACT_ATOMS: atom_id res chain seq x y z
N MET A 1 -48.09 2.09 -11.13
CA MET A 1 -47.01 1.07 -11.07
C MET A 1 -46.49 0.75 -12.47
N LYS A 2 -47.27 0.13 -13.37
CA LYS A 2 -46.81 -0.22 -14.75
C LYS A 2 -46.29 0.97 -15.56
N GLU A 3 -46.99 2.10 -15.55
CA GLU A 3 -46.59 3.31 -16.27
C GLU A 3 -45.29 3.92 -15.71
N CYS A 4 -45.13 3.98 -14.38
CA CYS A 4 -43.89 4.43 -13.75
C CYS A 4 -42.70 3.52 -14.10
N SER A 5 -42.89 2.20 -14.12
CA SER A 5 -41.84 1.24 -14.51
C SER A 5 -41.40 1.43 -15.96
N GLN A 6 -42.35 1.72 -16.87
CA GLN A 6 -42.04 2.00 -18.28
C GLN A 6 -41.24 3.30 -18.43
N ILE A 7 -41.61 4.35 -17.70
CA ILE A 7 -40.87 5.62 -17.70
C ILE A 7 -39.46 5.42 -17.14
N LEU A 8 -39.31 4.73 -16.00
CA LEU A 8 -38.00 4.46 -15.39
C LEU A 8 -37.06 3.68 -16.32
N SER A 9 -37.61 2.79 -17.15
CA SER A 9 -36.82 2.01 -18.12
C SER A 9 -36.15 2.83 -19.21
N LEU A 10 -36.55 4.10 -19.38
CA LEU A 10 -35.88 5.04 -20.29
C LEU A 10 -34.60 5.63 -19.69
N PHE A 11 -34.44 5.58 -18.37
CA PHE A 11 -33.37 6.28 -17.65
C PHE A 11 -32.43 5.34 -16.91
N THR A 12 -32.89 4.15 -16.54
CA THR A 12 -32.10 3.25 -15.70
C THR A 12 -32.18 1.80 -16.13
N SER A 13 -31.14 1.06 -15.75
CA SER A 13 -30.99 -0.38 -15.89
C SER A 13 -30.89 -0.98 -14.50
N ASP A 14 -32.03 -1.05 -13.80
CA ASP A 14 -32.10 -1.44 -12.41
C ASP A 14 -33.23 -2.46 -12.16
N VAL A 15 -33.07 -3.25 -11.10
CA VAL A 15 -34.08 -4.20 -10.63
C VAL A 15 -34.28 -4.01 -9.13
N LEU A 16 -35.54 -3.92 -8.69
CA LEU A 16 -35.91 -3.85 -7.28
C LEU A 16 -36.79 -5.06 -6.92
N ILE A 17 -36.36 -5.80 -5.92
CA ILE A 17 -36.96 -7.07 -5.51
C ILE A 17 -37.32 -6.99 -4.03
N HIS A 18 -38.55 -7.32 -3.66
CA HIS A 18 -38.98 -7.56 -2.29
C HIS A 18 -38.69 -9.01 -1.94
N ILE A 19 -37.96 -9.21 -0.84
CA ILE A 19 -37.53 -10.53 -0.37
C ILE A 19 -37.84 -10.74 1.11
N ASP A 20 -37.86 -12.01 1.53
CA ASP A 20 -37.84 -12.38 2.95
C ASP A 20 -36.40 -12.47 3.51
N LYS A 21 -36.27 -12.90 4.77
CA LYS A 21 -34.97 -13.00 5.46
C LYS A 21 -34.08 -14.11 4.91
N GLU A 22 -34.70 -15.10 4.29
CA GLU A 22 -34.07 -16.26 3.66
C GLU A 22 -33.69 -15.98 2.19
N GLY A 23 -34.02 -14.78 1.68
CA GLY A 23 -33.76 -14.36 0.31
C GLY A 23 -34.76 -14.89 -0.71
N ASN A 24 -35.90 -15.42 -0.28
CA ASN A 24 -36.95 -15.83 -1.19
C ASN A 24 -37.60 -14.59 -1.81
N ILE A 25 -37.90 -14.67 -3.11
CA ILE A 25 -38.50 -13.58 -3.86
C ILE A 25 -39.99 -13.54 -3.53
N LEU A 26 -40.43 -12.46 -2.90
CA LEU A 26 -41.84 -12.20 -2.62
C LEU A 26 -42.49 -11.47 -3.79
N GLU A 27 -41.82 -10.44 -4.32
CA GLU A 27 -42.30 -9.66 -5.45
C GLU A 27 -41.13 -8.98 -6.18
N THR A 28 -41.21 -8.88 -7.51
CA THR A 28 -40.33 -7.99 -8.29
C THR A 28 -41.05 -6.67 -8.54
N LEU A 29 -40.63 -5.62 -7.83
CA LEU A 29 -41.28 -4.31 -7.86
C LEU A 29 -40.90 -3.48 -9.09
N LEU A 30 -39.67 -3.65 -9.57
CA LEU A 30 -39.14 -2.96 -10.74
C LEU A 30 -38.17 -3.90 -11.46
N ASN A 31 -38.27 -4.01 -12.77
CA ASN A 31 -37.23 -4.59 -13.60
C ASN A 31 -37.17 -3.79 -14.91
N THR A 32 -36.16 -2.93 -15.03
CA THR A 32 -35.92 -2.16 -16.25
C THR A 32 -34.79 -2.72 -17.11
N GLN A 33 -34.14 -3.80 -16.67
CA GLN A 33 -33.04 -4.41 -17.40
C GLN A 33 -33.55 -5.33 -18.51
N LYS A 34 -33.36 -4.91 -19.76
CA LYS A 34 -33.74 -5.72 -20.92
C LYS A 34 -32.93 -7.02 -20.97
N GLY A 35 -33.62 -8.14 -21.20
CA GLY A 35 -33.00 -9.46 -21.31
C GLY A 35 -32.71 -10.15 -19.98
N PHE A 36 -32.95 -9.50 -18.84
CA PHE A 36 -32.81 -10.09 -17.51
C PHE A 36 -34.17 -10.55 -16.98
N ASP A 37 -34.45 -11.84 -17.08
CA ASP A 37 -35.70 -12.44 -16.60
C ASP A 37 -35.47 -13.30 -15.35
N ILE A 38 -36.11 -12.91 -14.25
CA ILE A 38 -36.06 -13.60 -12.96
C ILE A 38 -37.44 -14.12 -12.53
N SER A 39 -38.44 -14.08 -13.41
CA SER A 39 -39.82 -14.48 -13.10
C SER A 39 -39.95 -15.93 -12.60
N ASN A 40 -39.04 -16.81 -13.03
CA ASN A 40 -39.02 -18.22 -12.66
C ASN A 40 -38.14 -18.53 -11.43
N LEU A 41 -37.48 -17.52 -10.85
CA LEU A 41 -36.63 -17.71 -9.68
C LEU A 41 -37.46 -17.65 -8.41
N GLN A 42 -37.23 -18.59 -7.50
CA GLN A 42 -37.84 -18.57 -6.18
C GLN A 42 -36.98 -17.82 -5.17
N ASN A 43 -35.67 -17.72 -5.42
CA ASN A 43 -34.72 -17.16 -4.47
C ASN A 43 -33.65 -16.31 -5.17
N VAL A 44 -33.37 -15.11 -4.64
CA VAL A 44 -32.43 -14.16 -5.26
C VAL A 44 -31.01 -14.68 -5.33
N TYR A 45 -30.64 -15.67 -4.51
CA TYR A 45 -29.32 -16.27 -4.58
C TYR A 45 -29.08 -17.10 -5.85
N GLN A 46 -30.13 -17.42 -6.61
CA GLN A 46 -30.02 -18.06 -7.93
C GLN A 46 -29.55 -17.08 -9.01
N ILE A 47 -29.60 -15.78 -8.72
CA ILE A 47 -29.14 -14.72 -9.62
C ILE A 47 -27.61 -14.73 -9.75
N PHE A 48 -26.90 -15.13 -8.71
CA PHE A 48 -25.45 -14.94 -8.62
C PHE A 48 -24.67 -16.23 -8.88
N SER A 49 -23.42 -16.10 -9.33
CA SER A 49 -22.50 -17.22 -9.43
C SER A 49 -22.25 -17.88 -8.06
N PRO A 50 -21.80 -19.15 -8.00
CA PRO A 50 -21.64 -19.90 -6.74
C PRO A 50 -20.78 -19.18 -5.70
N ASP A 51 -19.69 -18.53 -6.12
CA ASP A 51 -18.78 -17.79 -5.24
C ASP A 51 -19.45 -16.53 -4.66
N GLU A 52 -20.22 -15.84 -5.50
CA GLU A 52 -20.88 -14.59 -5.16
C GLU A 52 -22.12 -14.78 -4.29
N LYS A 53 -22.80 -15.92 -4.42
CA LYS A 53 -23.92 -16.33 -3.56
C LYS A 53 -23.60 -16.25 -2.06
N VAL A 54 -22.39 -16.64 -1.65
CA VAL A 54 -21.96 -16.59 -0.24
C VAL A 54 -21.87 -15.13 0.24
N ARG A 55 -21.36 -14.25 -0.61
CA ARG A 55 -21.18 -12.83 -0.31
C ARG A 55 -22.53 -12.10 -0.20
N VAL A 56 -23.52 -12.44 -1.04
CA VAL A 56 -24.89 -11.91 -0.95
C VAL A 56 -25.64 -12.44 0.25
N LYS A 57 -25.52 -13.74 0.57
CA LYS A 57 -26.12 -14.32 1.78
C LYS A 57 -25.68 -13.59 3.05
N ARG A 58 -24.39 -13.27 3.16
CA ARG A 58 -23.87 -12.46 4.28
C ARG A 58 -24.48 -11.06 4.30
N ALA A 59 -24.65 -10.42 3.15
CA ALA A 59 -25.25 -9.08 3.04
C ALA A 59 -26.70 -9.08 3.55
N VAL A 60 -27.51 -10.05 3.12
CA VAL A 60 -28.90 -10.20 3.59
C VAL A 60 -28.96 -10.52 5.09
N ALA A 61 -28.11 -11.43 5.57
CA ALA A 61 -28.09 -11.86 6.97
C ALA A 61 -27.59 -10.77 7.94
N MET A 62 -26.68 -9.90 7.49
CA MET A 62 -26.10 -8.85 8.35
C MET A 62 -27.07 -7.72 8.65
N GLY A 63 -28.15 -7.56 7.87
CA GLY A 63 -29.19 -6.57 8.09
C GLY A 63 -28.67 -5.13 8.06
N PHE A 64 -29.07 -4.35 7.06
CA PHE A 64 -28.87 -2.90 6.91
C PHE A 64 -27.59 -2.44 6.17
N ASN A 65 -27.82 -1.73 5.05
CA ASN A 65 -26.88 -0.90 4.27
C ASN A 65 -25.60 -1.58 3.78
N SER A 66 -25.62 -2.90 3.59
CA SER A 66 -24.52 -3.58 2.92
C SER A 66 -24.67 -3.43 1.41
N LYS A 67 -23.91 -2.52 0.82
CA LYS A 67 -23.68 -2.47 -0.62
C LYS A 67 -22.58 -3.46 -0.99
N LYS A 68 -22.87 -4.40 -1.87
CA LYS A 68 -21.90 -5.31 -2.49
C LYS A 68 -21.74 -4.93 -3.94
N LYS A 69 -20.51 -4.64 -4.34
CA LYS A 69 -20.21 -4.24 -5.71
C LYS A 69 -19.70 -5.41 -6.53
N PHE A 70 -19.94 -5.33 -7.83
CA PHE A 70 -19.37 -6.25 -8.84
C PHE A 70 -19.72 -7.71 -8.60
N MET A 71 -21.00 -7.98 -8.37
CA MET A 71 -21.53 -9.32 -8.16
C MET A 71 -21.83 -9.95 -9.52
N GLU A 72 -21.15 -11.05 -9.83
CA GLU A 72 -21.35 -11.78 -11.07
C GLU A 72 -22.70 -12.48 -11.10
N ILE A 73 -23.43 -12.28 -12.21
CA ILE A 73 -24.71 -12.93 -12.47
C ILE A 73 -24.48 -14.28 -13.15
N ASN A 74 -25.36 -15.24 -12.88
CA ASN A 74 -25.38 -16.51 -13.56
C ASN A 74 -25.76 -16.33 -15.05
N GLU A 75 -24.91 -16.81 -15.97
CA GLU A 75 -25.02 -16.66 -17.43
C GLU A 75 -26.41 -17.08 -17.98
N GLY A 76 -27.08 -18.03 -17.30
CA GLY A 76 -28.42 -18.52 -17.67
C GLY A 76 -29.57 -17.51 -17.55
N LEU A 77 -29.33 -16.30 -17.03
CA LEU A 77 -30.35 -15.25 -16.88
C LEU A 77 -30.36 -14.22 -18.02
N GLY A 78 -29.77 -14.58 -19.16
CA GLY A 78 -29.79 -13.77 -20.37
C GLY A 78 -28.84 -12.57 -20.33
N THR A 79 -27.82 -12.62 -19.46
CA THR A 79 -26.87 -11.51 -19.30
C THR A 79 -25.51 -11.96 -18.75
N ASP A 80 -24.43 -11.60 -19.44
CA ASP A 80 -23.04 -11.82 -18.99
C ASP A 80 -22.55 -10.59 -18.21
N GLN A 81 -23.30 -10.22 -17.18
CA GLN A 81 -23.16 -8.93 -16.51
C GLN A 81 -22.83 -9.04 -15.03
N TYR A 82 -22.28 -7.94 -14.52
CA TYR A 82 -22.01 -7.72 -13.11
C TYR A 82 -22.97 -6.67 -12.61
N VAL A 83 -23.44 -6.84 -11.36
CA VAL A 83 -24.35 -5.90 -10.72
C VAL A 83 -23.80 -5.41 -9.39
N ASP A 84 -24.10 -4.16 -9.07
CA ASP A 84 -24.08 -3.69 -7.69
C ASP A 84 -25.36 -4.17 -7.00
N VAL A 85 -25.22 -4.79 -5.83
CA VAL A 85 -26.32 -5.27 -4.99
C VAL A 85 -26.39 -4.39 -3.75
N GLU A 86 -27.55 -3.82 -3.50
CA GLU A 86 -27.84 -3.10 -2.27
C GLU A 86 -29.02 -3.77 -1.57
N VAL A 87 -28.89 -3.99 -0.27
CA VAL A 87 -29.94 -4.57 0.56
C VAL A 87 -30.38 -3.53 1.59
N ALA A 88 -31.63 -3.14 1.51
CA ALA A 88 -32.25 -2.15 2.39
C ALA A 88 -33.49 -2.76 3.06
N GLN A 89 -33.81 -2.29 4.26
CA GLN A 89 -35.03 -2.68 4.95
C GLN A 89 -35.88 -1.42 5.16
N TYR A 90 -37.16 -1.52 4.81
CA TYR A 90 -38.14 -0.49 5.08
C TYR A 90 -39.31 -1.13 5.85
N LYS A 91 -39.55 -0.61 7.07
CA LYS A 91 -40.46 -1.25 8.04
C LYS A 91 -40.03 -2.71 8.32
N LYS A 92 -40.88 -3.68 7.99
CA LYS A 92 -40.63 -5.12 8.22
C LYS A 92 -40.15 -5.85 6.96
N ASP A 93 -40.06 -5.13 5.84
CA ASP A 93 -39.82 -5.69 4.52
C ASP A 93 -38.39 -5.44 4.05
N ILE A 94 -37.80 -6.45 3.40
CA ILE A 94 -36.42 -6.40 2.89
C ILE A 94 -36.47 -6.23 1.38
N TYR A 95 -35.65 -5.31 0.88
CA TYR A 95 -35.55 -5.02 -0.54
C TYR A 95 -34.12 -5.22 -1.02
N MET A 96 -33.99 -5.90 -2.15
CA MET A 96 -32.74 -6.02 -2.89
C MET A 96 -32.82 -5.17 -4.15
N PHE A 97 -31.85 -4.30 -4.32
CA PHE A 97 -31.71 -3.46 -5.49
C PHE A 97 -30.47 -3.89 -6.28
N LEU A 98 -30.66 -4.18 -7.57
CA LEU A 98 -29.60 -4.53 -8.52
C LEU A 98 -29.42 -3.37 -9.48
N ARG A 99 -28.19 -2.84 -9.56
CA ARG A 99 -27.82 -1.81 -10.53
C ARG A 99 -26.88 -2.38 -11.58
N PHE A 100 -27.29 -2.30 -12.85
CA PHE A 100 -26.53 -2.79 -13.98
C PHE A 100 -25.67 -1.67 -14.59
N PHE A 101 -24.53 -2.04 -15.18
CA PHE A 101 -23.59 -1.11 -15.82
C PHE A 101 -23.47 -1.40 -17.32
N VAL A 102 -23.36 -0.34 -18.13
CA VAL A 102 -23.49 -0.41 -19.60
C VAL A 102 -22.16 -0.67 -20.34
N SER A 103 -20.97 -0.58 -19.72
CA SER A 103 -19.70 -0.81 -20.44
C SER A 103 -18.53 -1.39 -19.60
N SER A 104 -17.89 -2.43 -20.15
CA SER A 104 -16.64 -3.04 -19.64
C SER A 104 -15.47 -2.05 -19.51
N ARG A 105 -15.44 -0.95 -20.27
CA ARG A 105 -14.38 0.08 -20.21
C ARG A 105 -14.51 0.98 -18.99
N GLN A 106 -15.74 1.30 -18.57
CA GLN A 106 -15.96 2.02 -17.31
C GLN A 106 -15.62 1.13 -16.10
N LYS A 107 -15.88 -0.17 -16.23
CA LYS A 107 -15.53 -1.22 -15.26
C LYS A 107 -14.00 -1.38 -15.09
N GLU A 108 -13.24 -1.36 -16.18
CA GLU A 108 -11.77 -1.43 -16.15
C GLU A 108 -11.17 -0.19 -15.47
N VAL A 109 -11.63 1.01 -15.83
CA VAL A 109 -11.14 2.27 -15.24
C VAL A 109 -11.46 2.39 -13.75
N GLU A 110 -12.64 1.96 -13.29
CA GLU A 110 -12.96 1.97 -11.85
C GLU A 110 -12.18 0.93 -11.06
N TYR A 111 -11.95 -0.27 -11.62
CA TYR A 111 -11.15 -1.31 -10.98
C TYR A 111 -9.67 -0.90 -10.92
N GLU A 112 -9.13 -0.35 -12.01
CA GLU A 112 -7.78 0.23 -12.04
C GLU A 112 -7.63 1.31 -10.97
N ARG A 113 -8.58 2.25 -10.87
CA ARG A 113 -8.57 3.28 -9.81
C ARG A 113 -8.71 2.71 -8.41
N TYR A 114 -9.48 1.64 -8.23
CA TYR A 114 -9.62 0.99 -6.93
C TYR A 114 -8.35 0.24 -6.52
N VAL A 115 -7.73 -0.49 -7.46
CA VAL A 115 -6.43 -1.15 -7.27
C VAL A 115 -5.35 -0.10 -7.02
N GLU A 116 -5.32 0.99 -7.80
CA GLU A 116 -4.42 2.12 -7.61
C GLU A 116 -4.62 2.77 -6.23
N ASN A 117 -5.87 2.96 -5.79
CA ASN A 117 -6.18 3.43 -4.45
C ASN A 117 -5.76 2.44 -3.36
N LEU A 118 -5.94 1.14 -3.54
CA LEU A 118 -5.48 0.12 -2.59
C LEU A 118 -3.95 0.03 -2.53
N LEU A 119 -3.27 0.18 -3.66
CA LEU A 119 -1.81 0.27 -3.72
C LEU A 119 -1.31 1.56 -3.06
N ASN A 120 -2.03 2.67 -3.25
CA ASN A 120 -1.76 3.95 -2.58
C ASN A 120 -2.07 3.90 -1.07
N LEU A 121 -3.00 3.04 -0.63
CA LEU A 121 -3.33 2.82 0.78
C LEU A 121 -2.47 1.73 1.45
N SER A 122 -1.83 0.86 0.66
CA SER A 122 -0.87 -0.09 1.20
C SER A 122 0.35 0.68 1.68
N GLU A 123 0.65 0.61 2.98
CA GLU A 123 1.90 1.17 3.50
C GLU A 123 3.11 0.27 3.15
N LYS A 124 2.90 -0.91 2.55
CA LYS A 124 3.92 -1.96 2.39
C LYS A 124 4.30 -2.22 0.94
N ASP A 125 5.59 -2.49 0.72
CA ASP A 125 6.13 -3.00 -0.53
C ASP A 125 5.76 -4.49 -0.69
N PRO A 126 5.12 -4.90 -1.79
CA PRO A 126 4.59 -6.25 -1.94
C PRO A 126 5.68 -7.32 -2.00
N LEU A 127 6.87 -6.99 -2.53
CA LEU A 127 7.98 -7.93 -2.61
C LEU A 127 8.63 -8.14 -1.25
N THR A 128 9.06 -7.05 -0.61
CA THR A 128 9.96 -7.10 0.56
C THR A 128 9.24 -7.03 1.89
N GLN A 129 7.96 -6.64 1.92
CA GLN A 129 7.17 -6.38 3.13
C GLN A 129 7.74 -5.26 4.04
N ALA A 130 8.79 -4.57 3.58
CA ALA A 130 9.20 -3.28 4.11
C ALA A 130 8.09 -2.25 3.86
N TYR A 131 8.15 -1.10 4.53
CA TYR A 131 7.27 0.01 4.12
C TYR A 131 7.58 0.42 2.68
N ASN A 132 6.60 0.85 1.91
CA ASN A 132 6.87 1.52 0.63
C ASN A 132 7.13 3.02 0.90
N ARG A 133 7.39 3.79 -0.16
CA ARG A 133 7.62 5.25 -0.07
C ARG A 133 6.47 5.96 0.66
N HIS A 134 5.21 5.63 0.36
CA HIS A 134 4.05 6.20 1.03
C HIS A 134 4.02 5.86 2.54
N GLY A 135 4.20 4.58 2.88
CA GLY A 135 4.25 4.10 4.26
C GLY A 135 5.36 4.74 5.07
N LEU A 136 6.55 4.94 4.47
CA LEU A 136 7.64 5.68 5.10
C LEU A 136 7.19 7.08 5.53
N PHE A 137 6.61 7.86 4.61
CA PHE A 137 6.14 9.21 4.91
C PHE A 137 5.10 9.22 6.03
N GLN A 138 4.12 8.33 6.00
CA GLN A 138 3.11 8.24 7.06
C GLN A 138 3.72 7.93 8.42
N LYS A 139 4.65 6.98 8.49
CA LYS A 139 5.30 6.60 9.76
C LYS A 139 6.19 7.72 10.31
N VAL A 140 6.97 8.37 9.45
CA VAL A 140 7.87 9.46 9.87
C VAL A 140 7.06 10.68 10.32
N ARG A 141 6.00 11.04 9.58
CA ARG A 141 5.08 12.12 9.98
C ARG A 141 4.49 11.86 11.37
N LYS A 142 4.03 10.63 11.63
CA LYS A 142 3.51 10.21 12.93
C LYS A 142 4.60 10.22 14.01
N LEU A 143 5.81 9.76 13.70
CA LEU A 143 6.95 9.75 14.62
C LEU A 143 7.27 11.17 15.11
N ILE A 144 7.31 12.12 14.18
CA ILE A 144 7.62 13.53 14.44
C ILE A 144 6.51 14.23 15.21
N SER A 145 5.24 13.98 14.89
CA SER A 145 4.12 14.66 15.56
C SER A 145 4.05 14.44 17.07
N PHE A 146 4.71 13.39 17.58
CA PHE A 146 4.79 13.08 19.01
C PHE A 146 6.20 13.25 19.61
N SER A 147 7.15 13.79 18.83
CA SER A 147 8.56 13.92 19.25
C SER A 147 8.87 15.33 19.75
N ASP A 148 9.85 15.43 20.65
CA ASP A 148 10.46 16.70 21.05
C ASP A 148 11.11 17.37 19.82
N PRO A 149 10.94 18.69 19.59
CA PRO A 149 11.55 19.39 18.46
C PRO A 149 13.08 19.27 18.40
N GLU A 150 13.76 19.14 19.54
CA GLU A 150 15.21 18.97 19.62
C GLU A 150 15.64 17.50 19.47
N LYS A 151 14.69 16.57 19.40
CA LYS A 151 14.97 15.16 19.12
C LYS A 151 15.65 15.04 17.76
N ARG A 152 16.67 14.20 17.69
CA ARG A 152 17.41 13.92 16.45
C ARG A 152 16.93 12.62 15.84
N LEU A 153 16.79 12.61 14.53
CA LEU A 153 16.50 11.43 13.73
C LEU A 153 17.66 11.17 12.77
N GLY A 154 17.98 9.90 12.57
CA GLY A 154 18.94 9.45 11.59
C GLY A 154 18.25 8.81 10.39
N ILE A 155 18.75 9.15 9.18
CA ILE A 155 18.40 8.50 7.92
C ILE A 155 19.60 7.69 7.47
N ILE A 156 19.36 6.41 7.17
CA ILE A 156 20.31 5.57 6.44
C ILE A 156 19.66 5.27 5.09
N PHE A 157 20.16 5.92 4.04
CA PHE A 157 19.82 5.58 2.67
C PHE A 157 20.69 4.39 2.24
N VAL A 158 20.10 3.42 1.56
CA VAL A 158 20.74 2.16 1.21
C VAL A 158 20.44 1.89 -0.24
N ASP A 159 21.48 1.63 -1.02
CA ASP A 159 21.35 1.32 -2.44
C ASP A 159 22.15 0.06 -2.76
N LEU A 160 21.50 -0.92 -3.39
CA LEU A 160 22.11 -2.20 -3.69
C LEU A 160 23.22 -2.08 -4.75
N ASP A 161 24.31 -2.77 -4.49
CA ASP A 161 25.44 -2.76 -5.40
C ASP A 161 25.24 -3.77 -6.53
N ASN A 162 25.22 -3.23 -7.76
CA ASN A 162 25.22 -4.02 -9.00
C ASN A 162 23.94 -4.85 -9.23
N LEU A 163 22.76 -4.44 -8.74
CA LEU A 163 21.51 -5.17 -8.98
C LEU A 163 21.25 -5.39 -10.48
N LYS A 164 21.48 -4.37 -11.31
CA LYS A 164 21.38 -4.48 -12.77
C LYS A 164 22.24 -5.62 -13.33
N LYS A 165 23.49 -5.77 -12.87
CA LYS A 165 24.37 -6.87 -13.33
C LYS A 165 23.85 -8.25 -12.92
N ILE A 166 23.18 -8.34 -11.77
CA ILE A 166 22.53 -9.58 -11.32
C ILE A 166 21.37 -9.90 -12.24
N ASN A 167 20.51 -8.91 -12.54
CA ASN A 167 19.38 -9.07 -13.45
C ASN A 167 19.83 -9.48 -14.85
N ASP A 168 20.81 -8.78 -15.42
CA ASP A 168 21.31 -9.03 -16.77
C ASP A 168 21.92 -10.44 -16.89
N LYS A 169 22.53 -10.95 -15.81
CA LYS A 169 23.22 -12.25 -15.82
C LYS A 169 22.33 -13.44 -15.44
N TYR A 170 21.36 -13.24 -14.55
CA TYR A 170 20.61 -14.32 -13.92
C TYR A 170 19.09 -14.16 -14.00
N GLY A 171 18.60 -13.10 -14.65
CA GLY A 171 17.17 -12.78 -14.78
C GLY A 171 16.62 -12.00 -13.58
N HIS A 172 15.43 -11.43 -13.76
CA HIS A 172 14.77 -10.58 -12.75
C HIS A 172 14.44 -11.33 -11.45
N GLU A 173 14.09 -12.62 -11.51
CA GLU A 173 13.87 -13.42 -10.29
C GLU A 173 15.11 -13.48 -9.38
N ALA A 174 16.32 -13.42 -9.95
CA ALA A 174 17.54 -13.37 -9.17
C ALA A 174 17.74 -12.00 -8.51
N GLY A 175 17.34 -10.92 -9.19
CA GLY A 175 17.28 -9.58 -8.62
C GLY A 175 16.31 -9.50 -7.46
N ASP A 176 15.11 -10.07 -7.61
CA ASP A 176 14.11 -10.12 -6.55
C ASP A 176 14.64 -10.87 -5.32
N LYS A 177 15.36 -11.98 -5.53
CA LYS A 177 16.05 -12.69 -4.43
C LYS A 177 17.12 -11.83 -3.76
N ALA A 178 17.88 -11.04 -4.52
CA ALA A 178 18.87 -10.11 -3.95
C ALA A 178 18.20 -9.03 -3.09
N LEU A 179 17.12 -8.43 -3.59
CA LEU A 179 16.30 -7.45 -2.86
C LEU A 179 15.71 -8.02 -1.56
N LEU A 180 15.15 -9.23 -1.64
CA LEU A 180 14.60 -9.95 -0.48
C LEU A 180 15.68 -10.22 0.59
N ASN A 181 16.89 -10.59 0.18
CA ASN A 181 17.99 -10.82 1.11
C ASN A 181 18.41 -9.53 1.83
N ILE A 182 18.52 -8.42 1.10
CA ILE A 182 18.85 -7.11 1.69
C ILE A 182 17.76 -6.66 2.63
N ALA A 183 16.49 -6.74 2.23
CA ALA A 183 15.35 -6.41 3.07
C ALA A 183 15.34 -7.22 4.36
N LYS A 184 15.61 -8.53 4.28
CA LYS A 184 15.69 -9.42 5.45
C LYS A 184 16.80 -8.99 6.41
N ILE A 185 17.98 -8.62 5.89
CA ILE A 185 19.10 -8.12 6.72
C ILE A 185 18.72 -6.81 7.38
N LEU A 186 18.14 -5.87 6.63
CA LEU A 186 17.69 -4.59 7.18
C LEU A 186 16.70 -4.82 8.33
N ILE A 187 15.62 -5.55 8.08
CA ILE A 187 14.54 -5.79 9.04
C ILE A 187 15.04 -6.54 10.30
N SER A 188 15.97 -7.49 10.15
CA SER A 188 16.51 -8.24 11.29
C SER A 188 17.60 -7.52 12.07
N THR A 189 18.23 -6.48 11.50
CA THR A 189 19.30 -5.72 12.16
C THR A 189 18.78 -4.50 12.93
N VAL A 190 17.64 -3.96 12.51
CA VAL A 190 17.01 -2.80 13.15
C VAL A 190 16.20 -3.19 14.38
N ARG A 191 15.88 -2.21 15.23
CA ARG A 191 14.97 -2.39 16.38
C ARG A 191 13.52 -2.27 15.91
N GLN A 192 12.58 -2.78 16.70
CA GLN A 192 11.15 -2.76 16.39
C GLN A 192 10.58 -1.34 16.12
N ARG A 193 11.16 -0.31 16.74
CA ARG A 193 10.75 1.09 16.58
C ARG A 193 11.32 1.77 15.34
N ASP A 194 12.34 1.19 14.73
CA ASP A 194 13.00 1.76 13.56
C ASP A 194 12.14 1.47 12.33
N ILE A 195 12.16 2.37 11.34
CA ILE A 195 11.33 2.26 10.14
C ILE A 195 12.23 1.81 9.00
N VAL A 196 11.89 0.69 8.36
CA VAL A 196 12.56 0.21 7.13
C VAL A 196 11.58 0.35 5.97
N ALA A 197 12.01 1.02 4.91
CA ALA A 197 11.22 1.21 3.71
C ALA A 197 12.03 0.93 2.44
N ARG A 198 11.36 0.39 1.42
CA ARG A 198 11.83 0.37 0.03
C ARG A 198 11.20 1.57 -0.69
N ILE A 199 12.04 2.49 -1.16
CA ILE A 199 11.62 3.77 -1.71
C ILE A 199 11.78 3.86 -3.23
N GLY A 200 12.58 2.95 -3.81
CA GLY A 200 12.85 2.85 -5.23
C GLY A 200 13.13 1.39 -5.65
N GLY A 201 13.60 1.20 -6.89
CA GLY A 201 13.87 -0.13 -7.45
C GLY A 201 14.85 -0.93 -6.58
N ASP A 202 16.03 -0.38 -6.35
CA ASP A 202 17.12 -0.94 -5.55
C ASP A 202 17.46 -0.12 -4.31
N GLU A 203 16.55 0.76 -3.90
CA GLU A 203 16.77 1.76 -2.87
C GLU A 203 15.89 1.51 -1.65
N PHE A 204 16.52 1.56 -0.47
CA PHE A 204 15.87 1.49 0.83
C PHE A 204 16.25 2.71 1.67
N ALA A 205 15.37 3.04 2.62
CA ALA A 205 15.64 4.00 3.67
C ALA A 205 15.36 3.36 5.03
N VAL A 206 16.24 3.63 6.00
CA VAL A 206 16.03 3.30 7.40
C VAL A 206 15.98 4.57 8.23
N ILE A 207 14.94 4.73 9.03
CA ILE A 207 14.79 5.85 9.96
C ILE A 207 14.96 5.33 11.39
N VAL A 208 15.87 5.97 12.11
CA VAL A 208 16.17 5.64 13.51
C VAL A 208 16.09 6.88 14.38
N GLU A 209 15.68 6.69 15.62
CA GLU A 209 15.80 7.72 16.64
C GLU A 209 17.22 7.73 17.22
N GLU A 210 17.84 8.89 17.24
CA GLU A 210 19.14 9.08 17.88
C GLU A 210 19.00 9.07 19.40
N MET A 211 19.83 8.27 20.07
CA MET A 211 19.92 8.27 21.52
C MET A 211 20.72 9.49 22.01
N SER A 212 20.39 10.00 23.20
CA SER A 212 21.17 11.05 23.86
C SER A 212 22.61 10.59 24.08
N GLY A 213 23.59 11.40 23.67
CA GLY A 213 25.01 11.11 23.85
C GLY A 213 25.88 11.60 22.70
N SER A 214 27.17 11.25 22.76
CA SER A 214 28.17 11.62 21.77
C SER A 214 28.25 10.67 20.57
N GLN A 215 27.55 9.53 20.61
CA GLN A 215 27.61 8.49 19.57
C GLN A 215 26.32 8.44 18.77
N SER A 216 26.45 8.44 17.44
CA SER A 216 25.29 8.33 16.55
C SER A 216 24.77 6.90 16.49
N THR A 217 23.46 6.76 16.68
CA THR A 217 22.74 5.49 16.53
C THR A 217 22.72 5.05 15.07
N ALA A 218 22.44 5.96 14.14
CA ALA A 218 22.44 5.69 12.70
C ALA A 218 23.83 5.25 12.20
N TYR A 219 24.90 5.91 12.66
CA TYR A 219 26.27 5.54 12.32
C TYR A 219 26.59 4.11 12.75
N GLY A 220 26.34 3.77 14.03
CA GLY A 220 26.60 2.44 14.55
C GLY A 220 25.74 1.36 13.88
N LEU A 221 24.51 1.69 13.46
CA LEU A 221 23.67 0.79 12.69
C LEU A 221 24.23 0.58 11.27
N ALA A 222 24.67 1.64 10.58
CA ALA A 222 25.26 1.55 9.25
C ALA A 222 26.51 0.65 9.25
N GLN A 223 27.37 0.75 10.27
CA GLN A 223 28.52 -0.15 10.43
C GLN A 223 28.09 -1.63 10.52
N ARG A 224 27.06 -1.93 11.31
CA ARG A 224 26.53 -3.31 11.44
C ARG A 224 25.94 -3.80 10.12
N LEU A 225 25.18 -2.95 9.42
CA LEU A 225 24.55 -3.28 8.15
C LEU A 225 25.58 -3.59 7.07
N VAL A 226 26.59 -2.73 6.88
CA VAL A 226 27.68 -2.98 5.90
C VAL A 226 28.38 -4.31 6.18
N LYS A 227 28.68 -4.60 7.45
CA LYS A 227 29.28 -5.89 7.83
C LYS A 227 28.35 -7.06 7.50
N ALA A 228 27.05 -6.94 7.79
CA ALA A 228 26.08 -7.98 7.49
C ALA A 228 25.89 -8.21 5.99
N PHE A 229 25.88 -7.14 5.18
CA PHE A 229 25.82 -7.22 3.72
C PHE A 229 27.04 -7.93 3.13
N GLY A 230 28.24 -7.61 3.63
CA GLY A 230 29.48 -8.28 3.19
C GLY A 230 29.60 -9.76 3.60
N GLN A 231 28.78 -10.24 4.54
CA GLN A 231 28.82 -11.62 5.05
C GLN A 231 27.76 -12.55 4.43
N GLN A 232 27.02 -12.08 3.44
CA GLN A 232 25.99 -12.88 2.77
C GLN A 232 26.59 -14.13 2.10
N LYS A 233 25.98 -15.29 2.36
CA LYS A 233 26.34 -16.58 1.72
C LYS A 233 25.33 -17.00 0.64
N ALA A 234 24.52 -16.07 0.13
CA ALA A 234 23.47 -16.38 -0.84
C ALA A 234 24.01 -16.48 -2.28
N LYS A 235 23.41 -17.35 -3.10
CA LYS A 235 23.78 -17.55 -4.52
C LYS A 235 23.68 -16.27 -5.37
N HIS A 236 22.75 -15.38 -5.00
CA HIS A 236 22.53 -14.07 -5.63
C HIS A 236 22.78 -12.94 -4.62
N ALA A 237 23.80 -13.10 -3.78
CA ALA A 237 24.18 -12.08 -2.80
C ALA A 237 24.59 -10.79 -3.50
N SER A 238 24.15 -9.67 -2.95
CA SER A 238 24.56 -8.32 -3.32
C SER A 238 24.96 -7.59 -2.04
N THR A 239 25.96 -6.73 -2.14
CA THR A 239 26.27 -5.77 -1.08
C THR A 239 25.38 -4.53 -1.24
N ALA A 240 25.48 -3.59 -0.31
CA ALA A 240 24.86 -2.28 -0.49
C ALA A 240 25.81 -1.17 -0.06
N SER A 241 25.66 -0.03 -0.72
CA SER A 241 26.30 1.22 -0.36
C SER A 241 25.31 2.06 0.44
N LEU A 242 25.79 2.74 1.48
CA LEU A 242 24.93 3.47 2.40
C LEU A 242 25.34 4.93 2.57
N GLY A 243 24.35 5.79 2.76
CA GLY A 243 24.51 7.18 3.12
C GLY A 243 23.82 7.47 4.44
N VAL A 244 24.54 8.06 5.38
CA VAL A 244 24.04 8.35 6.72
C VAL A 244 23.88 9.86 6.89
N HIS A 245 22.70 10.27 7.29
CA HIS A 245 22.36 11.66 7.56
C HIS A 245 21.63 11.77 8.91
N VAL A 246 21.82 12.87 9.61
CA VAL A 246 21.14 13.16 10.89
C VAL A 246 20.60 14.57 10.83
N PHE A 247 19.37 14.76 11.31
CA PHE A 247 18.67 16.04 11.39
C PHE A 247 17.84 16.11 12.68
N ARG A 248 17.46 17.30 13.10
CA ARG A 248 16.52 17.51 14.22
C ARG A 248 15.09 17.49 13.71
N VAL A 249 14.16 17.09 14.56
CA VAL A 249 12.73 17.20 14.25
C VAL A 249 12.34 18.65 13.88
N SER A 250 12.96 19.64 14.53
CA SER A 250 12.81 21.06 14.20
C SER A 250 13.43 21.51 12.87
N ASP A 251 14.32 20.72 12.26
CA ASP A 251 14.88 21.03 10.94
C ASP A 251 13.85 20.78 9.83
N LEU A 252 12.96 19.81 10.03
CA LEU A 252 11.79 19.65 9.18
C LEU A 252 10.85 20.80 9.44
N SER A 253 10.32 21.37 8.35
CA SER A 253 9.49 22.56 8.37
C SER A 253 8.55 22.55 9.58
N ILE A 254 8.89 23.30 10.63
CA ILE A 254 8.23 23.33 11.96
C ILE A 254 6.73 23.67 11.84
N LYS A 255 6.27 23.99 10.63
CA LYS A 255 4.91 24.35 10.24
C LYS A 255 4.53 23.75 8.88
N ALA A 256 4.89 22.51 8.56
CA ALA A 256 4.23 21.85 7.43
C ALA A 256 2.72 21.82 7.72
N LYS A 257 1.98 22.77 7.14
CA LYS A 257 0.53 22.93 7.35
C LYS A 257 -0.21 21.85 6.58
N THR A 258 0.41 21.33 5.53
CA THR A 258 -0.15 20.30 4.67
C THR A 258 0.80 19.09 4.57
N PRO A 259 0.27 17.89 4.23
CA PRO A 259 1.08 16.71 3.94
C PRO A 259 2.15 16.92 2.86
N GLU A 260 1.86 17.73 1.83
CA GLU A 260 2.75 17.97 0.70
C GLU A 260 3.97 18.81 1.09
N GLU A 261 3.78 19.81 1.96
CA GLU A 261 4.89 20.61 2.51
C GLU A 261 5.84 19.75 3.34
N PHE A 262 5.27 18.83 4.14
CA PHE A 262 6.05 17.86 4.92
C PHE A 262 6.84 16.92 4.01
N GLU A 263 6.18 16.35 2.98
CA GLU A 263 6.83 15.43 2.05
C GLU A 263 8.02 16.08 1.34
N ARG A 264 7.87 17.34 0.90
CA ARG A 264 8.96 18.11 0.30
C ARG A 264 10.13 18.28 1.27
N SER A 265 9.86 18.77 2.48
CA SER A 265 10.90 19.02 3.49
C SER A 265 11.62 17.73 3.90
N PHE A 266 10.89 16.63 4.09
CA PHE A 266 11.50 15.35 4.43
C PHE A 266 12.29 14.75 3.24
N SER A 267 11.83 14.95 2.00
CA SER A 267 12.57 14.53 0.81
C SER A 267 13.92 15.24 0.68
N GLU A 268 14.03 16.49 1.12
CA GLU A 268 15.32 17.22 1.17
C GLU A 268 16.31 16.55 2.15
N GLU A 269 15.85 16.10 3.32
CA GLU A 269 16.69 15.36 4.27
C GLU A 269 17.09 13.98 3.73
N VAL A 270 16.20 13.29 3.02
CA VAL A 270 16.51 12.02 2.33
C VAL A 270 17.56 12.24 1.24
N SER A 271 17.49 13.33 0.49
CA SER A 271 18.46 13.66 -0.56
C SER A 271 19.88 13.88 -0.03
N LYS A 272 20.03 14.41 1.20
CA LYS A 272 21.35 14.52 1.86
C LYS A 272 21.95 13.16 2.18
N ALA A 273 21.12 12.20 2.58
CA ALA A 273 21.54 10.82 2.80
C ALA A 273 21.91 10.15 1.47
N ASP A 274 21.08 10.27 0.44
CA ASP A 274 21.35 9.77 -0.91
C ASP A 274 22.67 10.31 -1.49
N GLY A 275 22.92 11.62 -1.37
CA GLY A 275 24.19 12.22 -1.79
C GLY A 275 25.42 11.65 -1.05
N ALA A 276 25.25 11.12 0.17
CA ALA A 276 26.31 10.37 0.86
C ALA A 276 26.42 8.93 0.34
N THR A 277 25.31 8.28 0.00
CA THR A 277 25.28 6.96 -0.65
C THR A 277 26.03 6.96 -1.97
N TYR A 278 25.82 8.00 -2.79
CA TYR A 278 26.53 8.18 -4.05
C TYR A 278 28.06 8.18 -3.85
N LYS A 279 28.55 8.90 -2.83
CA LYS A 279 29.99 8.90 -2.48
C LYS A 279 30.48 7.54 -1.99
N ALA A 280 29.64 6.77 -1.29
CA ALA A 280 29.98 5.41 -0.89
C ALA A 280 30.13 4.49 -2.10
N LYS A 281 29.27 4.65 -3.12
CA LYS A 281 29.37 3.91 -4.39
C LYS A 281 30.66 4.24 -5.15
N GLU A 282 31.00 5.52 -5.26
CA GLU A 282 32.25 5.96 -5.92
C GLU A 282 33.51 5.49 -5.17
N ALA A 283 33.45 5.41 -3.84
CA ALA A 283 34.57 5.00 -3.00
C ALA A 283 34.84 3.48 -3.00
N GLY A 284 34.18 2.69 -3.86
CA GLY A 284 34.41 1.25 -3.99
C GLY A 284 33.28 0.37 -3.46
N LYS A 285 32.10 0.93 -3.18
CA LYS A 285 30.88 0.19 -2.76
C LYS A 285 31.02 -0.53 -1.41
N ASN A 286 30.01 -1.30 -0.99
CA ASN A 286 29.97 -2.06 0.26
C ASN A 286 30.54 -1.30 1.47
N GLN A 287 30.15 -0.04 1.60
CA GLN A 287 30.60 0.86 2.65
C GLN A 287 29.54 1.92 2.89
N PHE A 288 29.78 2.78 3.86
CA PHE A 288 28.92 3.92 4.08
C PHE A 288 29.72 5.22 4.17
N LYS A 289 29.06 6.33 3.84
CA LYS A 289 29.55 7.69 4.09
C LYS A 289 28.50 8.46 4.88
N VAL A 290 28.92 9.55 5.52
CA VAL A 290 28.03 10.48 6.21
C VAL A 290 27.82 11.75 5.38
N SER A 291 26.67 12.40 5.52
CA SER A 291 26.43 13.72 4.93
C SER A 291 27.30 14.79 5.59
N LYS A 292 27.40 15.99 4.99
CA LYS A 292 28.17 17.10 5.58
C LYS A 292 27.55 17.58 6.90
N GLU A 293 26.22 17.61 6.95
CA GLU A 293 25.41 18.07 8.08
C GLU A 293 25.50 17.12 9.28
N PHE A 294 25.87 15.85 9.07
CA PHE A 294 26.11 14.90 10.16
C PHE A 294 27.07 15.48 11.21
N PHE A 295 28.10 16.21 10.76
CA PHE A 295 29.11 16.83 11.62
C PHE A 295 28.61 18.02 12.43
N LYS A 296 27.37 18.50 12.21
CA LYS A 296 26.72 19.46 13.11
C LYS A 296 26.39 18.83 14.46
N TYR A 297 26.24 17.50 14.50
CA TYR A 297 25.74 16.77 15.66
C TYR A 297 26.80 15.86 16.29
N TYR A 298 27.75 15.36 15.50
CA TYR A 298 28.74 14.39 15.92
C TYR A 298 30.12 14.70 15.32
N ASN A 299 31.14 14.84 16.17
CA ASN A 299 32.52 15.17 15.74
C ASN A 299 33.29 13.95 15.22
N THR A 300 34.32 14.16 14.41
CA THR A 300 35.20 13.12 13.84
C THR A 300 35.88 12.24 14.89
N GLU A 301 36.20 12.75 16.08
CA GLU A 301 36.79 11.96 17.18
C GLU A 301 35.84 10.89 17.72
N SER A 302 34.52 11.16 17.72
CA SER A 302 33.50 10.17 18.14
C SER A 302 33.35 9.01 17.14
N ILE A 303 33.80 9.22 15.90
CA ILE A 303 33.72 8.27 14.78
C ILE A 303 34.94 7.36 14.74
N ALA A 304 36.12 7.86 15.12
CA ALA A 304 37.40 7.14 15.04
C ALA A 304 37.71 6.24 16.26
N SER A 305 36.86 6.25 17.29
CA SER A 305 37.16 5.59 18.58
C SER A 305 36.88 4.07 18.61
N LYS A 306 36.55 3.40 17.50
CA LYS A 306 36.33 1.94 17.40
C LYS A 306 36.58 1.42 16.00
#